data_AF-A0A6A5ULV2-F1
#
_entry.id   AF-A0A6A5ULV2-F1
#
_cell.length_a   1.000
_cell.length_b   1.000
_cell.length_c   1.000
_cell.angle_alpha   90.00
_cell.angle_beta   90.00
_cell.angle_gamma   90.00
#
_symmetry.space_group_name_H-M   'P 1'
#
loop_
_entity.id
_entity.type
_entity.pdbx_description
1 polymer ?
#
loop_
_entity_poly.entity_id
_entity_poly.type
_entity_poly.pdbx_seq_one_letter_code
_entity_poly.pdbx_strand_id
1 'polypeptide(L)'
;MCLIARSARDEIDFLLNQARATEGDGPPRPENAQAPEAVLKNWQRWIRVRSTYISFFKEDPFLVRGGVLPQNAKPGDPAPGHGFYTRGFYDRVTKEFCSGQRGINNPTLVCTDADYKFIKTGASDPGDPQGRKIEDTHPQCANVGGVWYGPHMPQGQQYQFSPPPKEPGQGPLCNHEQVLARTSLQDPVIWFCPLGLDTKVHTAITIQDLRPNIKQSVVRYGKKTGIRETIKKALDLGGVTTLENIKGDGHDTMPLTWLHEMHHLIKKSIDQPAVDEEGKKLTKAKGVYVAERSQYEEQEAEVESYGYELCRNLAREGVRGMINPDSLAFFALAMFFDEHDWSRGFAMPLKKPWFGDSRDIRRLGDTR
;
A
#
# COMPACT_ATOMS: atom_id res chain seq x y z
N MET A 1 -2.32 4.31 -12.62
CA MET A 1 -2.10 2.90 -12.25
C MET A 1 -0.82 2.36 -12.86
N CYS A 2 -0.77 1.98 -14.14
CA CYS A 2 0.43 1.41 -14.76
C CYS A 2 1.69 2.28 -14.71
N LEU A 3 1.55 3.60 -14.86
CA LEU A 3 2.68 4.54 -14.74
C LEU A 3 3.28 4.53 -13.33
N ILE A 4 2.46 4.42 -12.29
CA ILE A 4 2.90 4.38 -10.89
C ILE A 4 3.70 3.09 -10.64
N ALA A 5 3.20 1.93 -11.10
CA ALA A 5 3.91 0.66 -10.99
C ALA A 5 5.26 0.67 -11.74
N ARG A 6 5.30 1.23 -12.96
CA ARG A 6 6.54 1.37 -13.75
C ARG A 6 7.54 2.28 -13.04
N SER A 7 7.09 3.44 -12.53
CA SER A 7 7.93 4.36 -11.77
C SER A 7 8.55 3.67 -10.56
N ALA A 8 7.77 2.92 -9.79
CA ALA A 8 8.26 2.18 -8.62
C ALA A 8 9.33 1.15 -8.98
N ARG A 9 9.08 0.35 -10.03
CA ARG A 9 10.05 -0.62 -10.56
C ARG A 9 11.34 0.07 -11.00
N ASP A 10 11.23 1.14 -11.78
CA ASP A 10 12.38 1.82 -12.38
C ASP A 10 13.22 2.55 -11.31
N GLU A 11 12.60 3.12 -10.28
CA GLU A 11 13.32 3.69 -9.13
C GLU A 11 14.03 2.63 -8.28
N ILE A 12 13.44 1.43 -8.12
CA ILE A 12 14.13 0.30 -7.46
C ILE A 12 15.32 -0.18 -8.30
N ASP A 13 15.14 -0.34 -9.61
CA ASP A 13 16.22 -0.77 -10.51
C ASP A 13 17.35 0.27 -10.53
N PHE A 14 17.02 1.58 -10.53
CA PHE A 14 17.98 2.66 -10.34
C PHE A 14 18.76 2.50 -9.03
N LEU A 15 18.06 2.29 -7.91
CA LEU A 15 18.67 2.13 -6.59
C LEU A 15 19.59 0.89 -6.54
N LEU A 16 19.19 -0.25 -7.11
CA LEU A 16 20.03 -1.44 -7.13
C LEU A 16 21.27 -1.29 -8.02
N ASN A 17 21.11 -0.67 -9.19
CA ASN A 17 22.23 -0.43 -10.11
C ASN A 17 23.26 0.52 -9.50
N GLN A 18 22.78 1.59 -8.87
CA GLN A 18 23.65 2.56 -8.21
C GLN A 18 24.32 1.95 -6.99
N ALA A 19 23.63 1.10 -6.21
CA ALA A 19 24.23 0.34 -5.11
C ALA A 19 25.35 -0.58 -5.59
N ARG A 20 25.12 -1.36 -6.64
CA ARG A 20 26.13 -2.25 -7.22
C ARG A 20 27.36 -1.50 -7.71
N ALA A 21 27.17 -0.35 -8.36
CA ALA A 21 28.26 0.46 -8.88
C ALA A 21 29.14 1.09 -7.78
N THR A 22 28.61 1.25 -6.57
CA THR A 22 29.28 1.96 -5.46
C THR A 22 29.40 1.10 -4.21
N GLU A 23 29.26 -0.22 -4.34
CA GLU A 23 29.32 -1.17 -3.22
C GLU A 23 28.38 -0.80 -2.04
N GLY A 24 27.21 -0.22 -2.35
CA GLY A 24 26.19 0.18 -1.39
C GLY A 24 26.30 1.63 -0.86
N ASP A 25 27.37 2.36 -1.15
CA ASP A 25 27.56 3.73 -0.62
C ASP A 25 26.62 4.78 -1.27
N GLY A 26 26.21 4.53 -2.51
CA GLY A 26 25.52 5.49 -3.35
C GLY A 26 26.46 6.44 -4.10
N PRO A 27 25.89 7.34 -4.92
CA PRO A 27 26.67 8.34 -5.63
C PRO A 27 27.32 9.31 -4.62
N PRO A 28 28.48 9.89 -4.96
CA PRO A 28 29.19 10.79 -4.07
C PRO A 28 28.30 11.98 -3.70
N ARG A 29 28.32 12.36 -2.42
CA ARG A 29 27.65 13.56 -1.96
C ARG A 29 28.32 14.77 -2.63
N PRO A 30 27.54 15.70 -3.22
CA PRO A 30 28.09 16.94 -3.77
C PRO A 30 28.91 17.69 -2.70
N GLU A 31 30.10 18.16 -3.06
CA GLU A 31 31.02 18.83 -2.14
C GLU A 31 30.65 20.31 -1.93
N ASN A 32 30.05 20.96 -2.93
CA ASN A 32 29.61 22.34 -2.88
C ASN A 32 28.39 22.58 -3.79
N ALA A 33 27.78 23.76 -3.66
CA ALA A 33 26.60 24.14 -4.44
C ALA A 33 26.88 24.31 -5.95
N GLN A 34 28.16 24.32 -6.34
CA GLN A 34 28.63 24.43 -7.72
C GLN A 34 28.84 23.06 -8.38
N ALA A 35 28.55 21.94 -7.69
CA ALA A 35 28.59 20.62 -8.29
C ALA A 35 27.70 20.57 -9.56
N PRO A 36 28.11 19.82 -10.60
CA PRO A 36 27.30 19.68 -11.81
C PRO A 36 25.86 19.23 -11.48
N GLU A 37 24.88 19.82 -12.16
CA GLU A 37 23.45 19.57 -11.88
C GLU A 37 23.10 18.07 -11.93
N ALA A 38 23.71 17.32 -12.85
CA ALA A 38 23.54 15.87 -12.95
C ALA A 38 24.00 15.12 -11.68
N VAL A 39 25.12 15.55 -11.07
CA VAL A 39 25.64 14.95 -9.82
C VAL A 39 24.69 15.25 -8.66
N LEU A 40 24.22 16.50 -8.57
CA LEU A 40 23.26 16.92 -7.56
C LEU A 40 21.94 16.12 -7.67
N LYS A 41 21.36 16.05 -8.87
CA LYS A 41 20.12 15.31 -9.14
C LYS A 41 20.26 13.82 -8.85
N ASN A 42 21.38 13.21 -9.25
CA ASN A 42 21.61 11.78 -9.00
C ASN A 42 21.69 11.48 -7.50
N TRP A 43 22.42 12.30 -6.74
CA TRP A 43 22.51 12.15 -5.28
C TRP A 43 21.17 12.40 -4.57
N GLN A 44 20.42 13.43 -4.98
CA GLN A 44 19.10 13.72 -4.42
C GLN A 44 18.13 12.57 -4.69
N ARG A 45 18.11 12.05 -5.92
CA ARG A 45 17.29 10.88 -6.29
C ARG A 45 17.66 9.66 -5.46
N TRP A 46 18.95 9.34 -5.35
CA TRP A 46 19.44 8.24 -4.51
C TRP A 46 18.96 8.32 -3.06
N ILE A 47 19.21 9.45 -2.40
CA ILE A 47 18.80 9.63 -1.00
C ILE A 47 17.28 9.56 -0.85
N ARG A 48 16.53 10.19 -1.76
CA ARG A 48 15.06 10.19 -1.75
C ARG A 48 14.50 8.76 -1.82
N VAL A 49 14.92 8.01 -2.85
CA VAL A 49 14.43 6.65 -3.10
C VAL A 49 14.81 5.73 -1.95
N ARG A 50 16.09 5.74 -1.55
CA ARG A 50 16.59 4.90 -0.44
C ARG A 50 15.88 5.21 0.87
N SER A 51 15.77 6.50 1.25
CA SER A 51 15.13 6.88 2.52
C SER A 51 13.65 6.52 2.53
N THR A 52 12.97 6.68 1.40
CA THR A 52 11.56 6.30 1.25
C THR A 52 11.41 4.78 1.35
N TYR A 53 12.28 4.02 0.68
CA TYR A 53 12.31 2.55 0.75
C TYR A 53 12.44 2.08 2.21
N ILE A 54 13.44 2.59 2.93
CA ILE A 54 13.66 2.26 4.36
C ILE A 54 12.44 2.67 5.20
N SER A 55 11.74 3.76 4.88
CA SER A 55 10.56 4.16 5.64
C SER A 55 9.39 3.17 5.54
N PHE A 56 9.27 2.44 4.43
CA PHE A 56 8.20 1.45 4.23
C PHE A 56 8.63 0.01 4.49
N PHE A 57 9.93 -0.28 4.43
CA PHE A 57 10.44 -1.64 4.46
C PHE A 57 11.55 -1.85 5.51
N LYS A 58 11.91 -0.81 6.27
CA LYS A 58 12.90 -0.76 7.37
C LYS A 58 14.35 -1.08 7.02
N GLU A 59 14.57 -1.80 5.93
CA GLU A 59 15.87 -2.29 5.49
C GLU A 59 16.23 -1.75 4.12
N ASP A 60 17.53 -1.70 3.84
CA ASP A 60 18.04 -1.40 2.50
C ASP A 60 17.71 -2.54 1.53
N PRO A 61 17.37 -2.25 0.26
CA PRO A 61 17.12 -3.30 -0.73
C PRO A 61 18.39 -4.00 -1.23
N PHE A 62 19.54 -3.65 -0.69
CA PHE A 62 20.85 -4.16 -1.04
C PHE A 62 21.72 -4.33 0.21
N LEU A 63 22.74 -5.17 0.09
CA LEU A 63 23.71 -5.41 1.15
C LEU A 63 24.63 -4.19 1.30
N VAL A 64 24.69 -3.61 2.49
CA VAL A 64 25.49 -2.41 2.75
C VAL A 64 26.92 -2.79 3.14
N ARG A 65 27.91 -1.99 2.70
CA ARG A 65 29.30 -2.16 3.11
C ARG A 65 29.43 -2.09 4.63
N GLY A 66 30.17 -3.05 5.21
CA GLY A 66 30.36 -3.16 6.67
C GLY A 66 29.24 -3.90 7.41
N GLY A 67 28.19 -4.35 6.70
CA GLY A 67 27.16 -5.23 7.25
C GLY A 67 27.56 -6.71 7.24
N VAL A 68 26.72 -7.55 7.85
CA VAL A 68 26.84 -9.02 7.78
C VAL A 68 26.40 -9.47 6.39
N LEU A 69 27.31 -10.09 5.64
CA LEU A 69 27.06 -10.54 4.27
C LEU A 69 26.79 -12.05 4.23
N PRO A 70 25.76 -12.50 3.49
CA PRO A 70 25.62 -13.91 3.14
C PRO A 70 26.86 -14.45 2.42
N GLN A 71 27.07 -15.76 2.51
CA GLN A 71 28.20 -16.41 1.85
C GLN A 71 28.20 -16.12 0.34
N ASN A 72 29.35 -15.69 -0.19
CA ASN A 72 29.56 -15.28 -1.59
C ASN A 72 28.85 -13.99 -2.06
N ALA A 73 28.18 -13.26 -1.16
CA ALA A 73 27.56 -11.98 -1.51
C ALA A 73 28.54 -10.81 -1.35
N LYS A 74 28.37 -9.77 -2.16
CA LYS A 74 29.17 -8.53 -2.11
C LYS A 74 28.30 -7.34 -1.68
N PRO A 75 28.89 -6.29 -1.07
CA PRO A 75 28.18 -5.04 -0.88
C PRO A 75 27.64 -4.50 -2.21
N GLY A 76 26.40 -3.99 -2.19
CA GLY A 76 25.66 -3.55 -3.37
C GLY A 76 24.85 -4.66 -4.05
N ASP A 77 25.01 -5.94 -3.69
CA ASP A 77 24.13 -7.00 -4.17
C ASP A 77 22.72 -6.87 -3.56
N PRO A 78 21.65 -7.28 -4.26
CA PRO A 78 20.30 -7.24 -3.72
C PRO A 78 20.18 -8.02 -2.41
N ALA A 79 19.53 -7.42 -1.41
CA ALA A 79 19.29 -8.07 -0.14
C ALA A 79 18.25 -9.21 -0.30
N PRO A 80 18.36 -10.32 0.47
CA PRO A 80 17.42 -11.43 0.38
C PRO A 80 15.97 -11.00 0.58
N GLY A 81 15.04 -11.55 -0.21
CA GLY A 81 13.60 -11.24 -0.11
C GLY A 81 13.17 -9.96 -0.83
N HIS A 82 14.00 -8.91 -0.90
CA HIS A 82 13.63 -7.63 -1.54
C HIS A 82 13.26 -7.79 -3.02
N GLY A 83 14.11 -8.49 -3.77
CA GLY A 83 13.84 -8.76 -5.19
C GLY A 83 12.52 -9.52 -5.42
N PHE A 84 12.14 -10.41 -4.49
CA PHE A 84 10.93 -11.22 -4.60
C PHE A 84 9.67 -10.45 -4.18
N TYR A 85 9.69 -9.79 -3.02
CA TYR A 85 8.51 -9.15 -2.43
C TYR A 85 8.20 -7.79 -3.08
N THR A 86 9.20 -6.93 -3.29
CA THR A 86 8.97 -5.55 -3.73
C THR A 86 9.16 -5.41 -5.24
N ARG A 87 10.39 -5.55 -5.73
CA ARG A 87 10.71 -5.39 -7.17
C ARG A 87 9.91 -6.36 -8.03
N GLY A 88 9.87 -7.64 -7.63
CA GLY A 88 9.17 -8.70 -8.35
C GLY A 88 7.65 -8.47 -8.43
N PHE A 89 7.05 -7.82 -7.43
CA PHE A 89 5.64 -7.42 -7.49
C PHE A 89 5.42 -6.40 -8.61
N TYR A 90 6.15 -5.28 -8.62
CA TYR A 90 5.98 -4.26 -9.67
C TYR A 90 6.32 -4.79 -11.06
N ASP A 91 7.35 -5.64 -11.18
CA ASP A 91 7.70 -6.28 -12.45
C ASP A 91 6.52 -7.10 -12.99
N ARG A 92 5.89 -7.94 -12.15
CA ARG A 92 4.69 -8.71 -12.52
C ARG A 92 3.52 -7.81 -12.89
N VAL A 93 3.22 -6.78 -12.08
CA VAL A 93 2.18 -5.78 -12.42
C VAL A 93 2.44 -5.19 -13.81
N THR A 94 3.67 -4.75 -14.07
CA THR A 94 4.00 -4.10 -15.35
C THR A 94 3.96 -5.05 -16.55
N LYS A 95 4.39 -6.31 -16.38
CA LYS A 95 4.45 -7.30 -17.45
C LYS A 95 3.11 -7.98 -17.72
N GLU A 96 2.39 -8.38 -16.68
CA GLU A 96 1.15 -9.15 -16.80
C GLU A 96 -0.07 -8.23 -17.02
N PHE A 97 -0.07 -7.01 -16.49
CA PHE A 97 -1.27 -6.14 -16.48
C PHE A 97 -1.11 -4.85 -17.28
N CYS A 98 0.12 -4.40 -17.55
CA CYS A 98 0.37 -3.12 -18.21
C CYS A 98 1.06 -3.23 -19.57
N SER A 99 1.38 -4.44 -20.06
CA SER A 99 2.05 -4.66 -21.34
C SER A 99 1.08 -4.77 -22.52
N GLY A 100 -0.22 -4.87 -22.26
CA GLY A 100 -1.24 -5.15 -23.28
C GLY A 100 -1.24 -6.60 -23.79
N GLN A 101 -0.28 -7.44 -23.36
CA GLN A 101 -0.30 -8.87 -23.64
C GLN A 101 -1.29 -9.54 -22.70
N ARG A 102 -2.35 -10.15 -23.25
CA ARG A 102 -3.28 -10.95 -22.46
C ARG A 102 -2.59 -12.25 -22.04
N GLY A 103 -2.31 -12.39 -20.76
CA GLY A 103 -1.89 -13.67 -20.19
C GLY A 103 -3.04 -14.68 -20.20
N ILE A 104 -2.70 -15.96 -20.13
CA ILE A 104 -3.66 -17.08 -20.11
C ILE A 104 -4.46 -17.11 -18.77
N ASN A 105 -3.95 -16.44 -17.73
CA ASN A 105 -4.56 -16.38 -16.39
C ASN A 105 -4.93 -14.94 -15.98
N ASN A 106 -5.48 -14.15 -16.91
CA ASN A 106 -5.90 -12.79 -16.57
C ASN A 106 -7.00 -12.83 -15.50
N PRO A 107 -6.95 -11.96 -14.48
CA PRO A 107 -8.04 -11.88 -13.54
C PRO A 107 -9.30 -11.38 -14.21
N THR A 108 -10.42 -11.86 -13.71
CA THR A 108 -11.72 -11.28 -14.05
C THR A 108 -11.85 -9.95 -13.31
N LEU A 109 -12.17 -8.89 -14.03
CA LEU A 109 -12.57 -7.62 -13.43
C LEU A 109 -14.09 -7.57 -13.41
N VAL A 110 -14.68 -7.35 -12.24
CA VAL A 110 -16.14 -7.34 -12.07
C VAL A 110 -16.59 -5.99 -11.52
N CYS A 111 -17.63 -5.43 -12.12
CA CYS A 111 -18.23 -4.18 -11.68
C CYS A 111 -19.27 -4.52 -10.62
N THR A 112 -18.96 -4.21 -9.35
CA THR A 112 -19.78 -4.43 -8.15
C THR A 112 -20.23 -5.87 -7.89
N ASP A 113 -20.54 -6.19 -6.64
CA ASP A 113 -21.16 -7.44 -6.20
C ASP A 113 -22.70 -7.37 -6.17
N ALA A 114 -23.30 -6.36 -6.80
CA ALA A 114 -24.74 -6.12 -6.83
C ALA A 114 -25.55 -7.28 -7.45
N ASP A 115 -24.94 -8.09 -8.30
CA ASP A 115 -25.58 -9.26 -8.92
C ASP A 115 -25.77 -10.44 -7.94
N TYR A 116 -25.07 -10.42 -6.79
CA TYR A 116 -25.21 -11.46 -5.78
C TYR A 116 -26.48 -11.27 -4.96
N LYS A 117 -27.22 -12.37 -4.79
CA LYS A 117 -28.35 -12.49 -3.88
C LYS A 117 -28.09 -13.57 -2.86
N PHE A 118 -28.43 -13.31 -1.60
CA PHE A 118 -28.28 -14.31 -0.56
C PHE A 118 -29.42 -15.33 -0.62
N ILE A 119 -29.07 -16.58 -0.89
CA ILE A 119 -29.98 -17.73 -0.93
C ILE A 119 -29.88 -18.43 0.42
N LYS A 120 -30.96 -18.34 1.20
CA LYS A 120 -31.03 -18.93 2.54
C LYS A 120 -31.13 -20.46 2.45
N THR A 121 -30.61 -21.15 3.46
CA THR A 121 -30.89 -22.58 3.69
C THR A 121 -32.41 -22.83 3.66
N GLY A 122 -32.81 -23.91 2.99
CA GLY A 122 -34.21 -24.29 2.76
C GLY A 122 -34.80 -23.74 1.46
N ALA A 123 -34.16 -22.77 0.81
CA ALA A 123 -34.57 -22.27 -0.50
C ALA A 123 -34.04 -23.17 -1.63
N SER A 124 -34.75 -23.17 -2.76
CA SER A 124 -34.29 -23.83 -3.99
C SER A 124 -32.99 -23.20 -4.50
N ASP A 125 -32.07 -24.04 -4.96
CA ASP A 125 -30.83 -23.61 -5.60
C ASP A 125 -31.12 -23.07 -7.01
N PRO A 126 -30.92 -21.76 -7.26
CA PRO A 126 -31.23 -21.17 -8.56
C PRO A 126 -30.35 -21.68 -9.71
N GLY A 127 -29.18 -22.23 -9.42
CA GLY A 127 -28.27 -22.80 -10.43
C GLY A 127 -28.42 -24.31 -10.62
N ASP A 128 -29.29 -24.98 -9.86
CA ASP A 128 -29.54 -26.40 -10.00
C ASP A 128 -30.79 -26.66 -10.87
N PRO A 129 -30.66 -27.25 -12.07
CA PRO A 129 -31.80 -27.51 -12.95
C PRO A 129 -32.79 -28.54 -12.39
N GLN A 130 -32.39 -29.31 -11.36
CA GLN A 130 -33.25 -30.27 -10.69
C GLN A 130 -34.10 -29.63 -9.58
N GLY A 131 -33.87 -28.34 -9.26
CA GLY A 131 -34.62 -27.60 -8.26
C GLY A 131 -34.40 -28.09 -6.82
N ARG A 132 -33.27 -28.76 -6.54
CA ARG A 132 -32.91 -29.17 -5.18
C ARG A 132 -32.67 -27.95 -4.30
N LYS A 133 -32.68 -28.15 -2.97
CA LYS A 133 -32.42 -27.07 -2.03
C LYS A 133 -30.93 -26.74 -1.98
N ILE A 134 -30.61 -25.53 -1.53
CA ILE A 134 -29.23 -25.04 -1.53
C ILE A 134 -28.31 -25.85 -0.60
N GLU A 135 -28.81 -26.35 0.52
CA GLU A 135 -28.05 -27.23 1.41
C GLU A 135 -27.78 -28.62 0.82
N ASP A 136 -28.58 -29.06 -0.16
CA ASP A 136 -28.39 -30.34 -0.83
C ASP A 136 -27.29 -30.25 -1.90
N THR A 137 -27.13 -29.08 -2.52
CA THR A 137 -26.14 -28.83 -3.58
C THR A 137 -24.84 -28.23 -3.05
N HIS A 138 -24.92 -27.46 -1.96
CA HIS A 138 -23.81 -26.77 -1.33
C HIS A 138 -23.83 -27.00 0.19
N PRO A 139 -23.56 -28.23 0.67
CA PRO A 139 -23.74 -28.60 2.08
C PRO A 139 -22.95 -27.74 3.07
N GLN A 140 -21.82 -27.16 2.65
CA GLN A 140 -21.05 -26.21 3.45
C GLN A 140 -21.82 -24.93 3.82
N CYS A 141 -22.88 -24.57 3.09
CA CYS A 141 -23.68 -23.38 3.34
C CYS A 141 -24.65 -23.53 4.52
N ALA A 142 -24.97 -24.78 4.91
CA ALA A 142 -25.92 -25.06 5.99
C ALA A 142 -25.48 -24.43 7.32
N ASN A 143 -24.17 -24.45 7.60
CA ASN A 143 -23.60 -23.91 8.84
C ASN A 143 -23.64 -22.37 8.89
N VAL A 144 -23.65 -21.70 7.74
CA VAL A 144 -23.65 -20.22 7.67
C VAL A 144 -25.01 -19.64 7.31
N GLY A 145 -26.03 -20.49 7.15
CA GLY A 145 -27.42 -20.11 6.91
C GLY A 145 -27.77 -19.81 5.45
N GLY A 146 -26.86 -20.06 4.51
CA GLY A 146 -27.08 -19.82 3.08
C GLY A 146 -25.81 -19.53 2.28
N VAL A 147 -25.97 -19.17 1.01
CA VAL A 147 -24.87 -18.83 0.09
C VAL A 147 -25.25 -17.63 -0.77
N TRP A 148 -24.26 -16.87 -1.20
CA TRP A 148 -24.47 -15.81 -2.18
C TRP A 148 -24.45 -16.39 -3.60
N TYR A 149 -25.48 -16.08 -4.40
CA TYR A 149 -25.60 -16.53 -5.78
C TYR A 149 -25.71 -15.37 -6.77
N GLY A 150 -24.86 -15.37 -7.80
CA GLY A 150 -24.84 -14.37 -8.87
C GLY A 150 -24.99 -15.04 -10.24
N PRO A 151 -26.14 -14.92 -10.93
CA PRO A 151 -26.40 -15.66 -12.17
C PRO A 151 -25.54 -15.21 -13.35
N HIS A 152 -25.08 -13.95 -13.34
CA HIS A 152 -24.28 -13.35 -14.41
C HIS A 152 -22.78 -13.57 -14.24
N MET A 153 -22.36 -14.24 -13.16
CA MET A 153 -20.95 -14.57 -12.92
C MET A 153 -20.49 -15.71 -13.83
N PRO A 154 -19.18 -15.76 -14.19
CA PRO A 154 -18.61 -16.88 -14.92
C PRO A 154 -18.89 -18.22 -14.22
N GLN A 155 -19.03 -19.28 -15.02
CA GLN A 155 -19.23 -20.62 -14.49
C GLN A 155 -18.14 -20.98 -13.46
N GLY A 156 -18.56 -21.48 -12.31
CA GLY A 156 -17.66 -21.77 -11.17
C GLY A 156 -17.46 -20.61 -10.19
N GLN A 157 -17.84 -19.39 -10.54
CA GLN A 157 -17.78 -18.19 -9.66
C GLN A 157 -19.18 -17.68 -9.27
N GLN A 158 -20.23 -18.42 -9.64
CA GLN A 158 -21.62 -18.07 -9.40
C GLN A 158 -22.00 -18.13 -7.92
N TYR A 159 -21.23 -18.85 -7.10
CA TYR A 159 -21.49 -19.01 -5.68
C TYR A 159 -20.34 -18.44 -4.86
N GLN A 160 -20.67 -17.64 -3.86
CA GLN A 160 -19.72 -17.05 -2.93
C GLN A 160 -20.06 -17.45 -1.50
N PHE A 161 -19.12 -18.10 -0.80
CA PHE A 161 -19.28 -18.51 0.59
C PHE A 161 -18.83 -17.39 1.50
N SER A 162 -19.79 -16.63 2.01
CA SER A 162 -19.55 -15.50 2.91
C SER A 162 -20.73 -15.34 3.86
N PRO A 163 -20.54 -14.69 5.02
CA PRO A 163 -21.62 -14.42 5.96
C PRO A 163 -22.87 -13.79 5.29
N PRO A 164 -24.07 -14.00 5.86
CA PRO A 164 -25.30 -13.39 5.37
C PRO A 164 -25.24 -11.85 5.41
N PRO A 165 -26.11 -11.12 4.69
CA PRO A 165 -26.14 -9.66 4.81
C PRO A 165 -26.46 -9.23 6.25
N LYS A 166 -25.80 -8.18 6.77
CA LYS A 166 -26.21 -7.56 8.04
C LYS A 166 -27.52 -6.79 7.86
N GLU A 167 -27.67 -6.15 6.72
CA GLU A 167 -28.84 -5.34 6.36
C GLU A 167 -29.30 -5.66 4.93
N PRO A 168 -30.60 -5.47 4.61
CA PRO A 168 -31.10 -5.62 3.25
C PRO A 168 -30.32 -4.74 2.26
N GLY A 169 -29.93 -5.31 1.12
CA GLY A 169 -29.21 -4.59 0.06
C GLY A 169 -27.69 -4.57 0.18
N GLN A 170 -27.11 -5.08 1.27
CA GLN A 170 -25.66 -5.31 1.36
C GLN A 170 -25.26 -6.51 0.50
N GLY A 171 -24.16 -6.40 -0.23
CA GLY A 171 -23.53 -7.51 -0.95
C GLY A 171 -22.48 -8.26 -0.10
N PRO A 172 -21.93 -9.38 -0.59
CA PRO A 172 -20.93 -10.17 0.13
C PRO A 172 -19.54 -9.50 0.24
N LEU A 173 -19.20 -8.58 -0.66
CA LEU A 173 -17.83 -8.09 -0.87
C LEU A 173 -17.70 -6.58 -0.66
N CYS A 174 -18.63 -5.79 -1.19
CA CYS A 174 -18.65 -4.33 -1.19
C CYS A 174 -19.58 -3.74 -0.11
N ASN A 175 -19.64 -4.39 1.04
CA ASN A 175 -20.54 -4.04 2.15
C ASN A 175 -20.07 -2.87 3.02
N HIS A 176 -18.98 -2.20 2.67
CA HIS A 176 -18.45 -1.07 3.42
C HIS A 176 -18.45 0.17 2.53
N GLU A 177 -19.04 1.26 3.01
CA GLU A 177 -19.26 2.49 2.23
C GLU A 177 -17.97 3.13 1.68
N GLN A 178 -16.82 2.73 2.23
CA GLN A 178 -15.50 3.29 1.91
C GLN A 178 -14.62 2.36 1.07
N VAL A 179 -15.08 1.14 0.73
CA VAL A 179 -14.26 0.21 -0.05
C VAL A 179 -14.38 0.55 -1.53
N LEU A 180 -13.25 0.77 -2.17
CA LEU A 180 -13.17 1.10 -3.59
C LEU A 180 -13.07 -0.14 -4.49
N ALA A 181 -12.30 -1.13 -4.07
CA ALA A 181 -12.20 -2.41 -4.74
C ALA A 181 -11.84 -3.51 -3.73
N ARG A 182 -11.99 -4.77 -4.14
CA ARG A 182 -11.64 -5.93 -3.32
C ARG A 182 -11.27 -7.14 -4.16
N THR A 183 -10.24 -7.85 -3.74
CA THR A 183 -9.77 -9.07 -4.40
C THR A 183 -10.36 -10.30 -3.75
N SER A 184 -10.86 -11.24 -4.55
CA SER A 184 -11.10 -12.60 -4.06
C SER A 184 -9.75 -13.32 -3.91
N LEU A 185 -9.48 -13.91 -2.75
CA LEU A 185 -8.28 -14.74 -2.60
C LEU A 185 -8.47 -16.12 -3.23
N GLN A 186 -9.71 -16.60 -3.26
CA GLN A 186 -10.10 -17.90 -3.80
C GLN A 186 -10.06 -17.90 -5.32
N ASP A 187 -10.54 -16.82 -5.95
CA ASP A 187 -10.60 -16.69 -7.40
C ASP A 187 -9.69 -15.55 -7.88
N PRO A 188 -9.14 -15.59 -9.11
CA PRO A 188 -8.39 -14.47 -9.65
C PRO A 188 -9.36 -13.35 -10.07
N VAL A 189 -10.05 -12.71 -9.12
CA VAL A 189 -11.09 -11.72 -9.40
C VAL A 189 -10.86 -10.47 -8.56
N ILE A 190 -10.95 -9.30 -9.21
CA ILE A 190 -10.99 -8.00 -8.55
C ILE A 190 -12.36 -7.38 -8.80
N TRP A 191 -13.03 -7.07 -7.69
CA TRP A 191 -14.32 -6.41 -7.65
C TRP A 191 -14.12 -4.92 -7.48
N PHE A 192 -14.66 -4.11 -8.38
CA PHE A 192 -14.74 -2.66 -8.19
C PHE A 192 -16.06 -2.33 -7.52
N CYS A 193 -16.00 -1.82 -6.30
CA CYS A 193 -17.19 -1.49 -5.52
C CYS A 193 -17.83 -0.19 -6.02
N PRO A 194 -19.11 0.08 -5.70
CA PRO A 194 -19.83 1.23 -6.27
C PRO A 194 -19.07 2.56 -6.14
N LEU A 195 -18.43 2.82 -5.00
CA LEU A 195 -17.60 4.02 -4.80
C LEU A 195 -16.37 4.04 -5.73
N GLY A 196 -15.72 2.89 -5.94
CA GLY A 196 -14.60 2.75 -6.85
C GLY A 196 -14.97 2.70 -8.33
N LEU A 197 -16.25 2.78 -8.67
CA LEU A 197 -16.77 2.99 -10.03
C LEU A 197 -17.17 4.47 -10.26
N ASP A 198 -17.20 5.29 -9.20
CA ASP A 198 -17.49 6.71 -9.34
C ASP A 198 -16.33 7.40 -10.07
N THR A 199 -16.66 8.01 -11.21
CA THR A 199 -15.75 8.81 -12.04
C THR A 199 -14.96 9.88 -11.26
N LYS A 200 -15.49 10.40 -10.15
CA LYS A 200 -14.81 11.36 -9.27
C LYS A 200 -13.68 10.71 -8.46
N VAL A 201 -13.75 9.40 -8.22
CA VAL A 201 -12.69 8.65 -7.52
C VAL A 201 -11.57 8.29 -8.50
N HIS A 202 -11.90 8.06 -9.77
CA HIS A 202 -10.97 7.78 -10.86
C HIS A 202 -10.18 8.97 -11.40
N THR A 203 -10.47 10.21 -10.98
CA THR A 203 -9.70 11.38 -11.40
C THR A 203 -8.22 11.14 -11.13
N ALA A 204 -7.39 11.19 -12.18
CA ALA A 204 -5.95 11.08 -12.05
C ALA A 204 -5.49 12.19 -11.11
N ILE A 205 -4.98 11.79 -9.94
CA ILE A 205 -4.43 12.73 -8.99
C ILE A 205 -3.18 13.31 -9.61
N THR A 206 -3.25 14.60 -9.92
CA THR A 206 -2.13 15.37 -10.43
C THR A 206 -1.31 15.89 -9.26
N ILE A 207 -0.06 16.27 -9.53
CA ILE A 207 0.75 16.98 -8.55
C ILE A 207 0.09 18.32 -8.13
N GLN A 208 -0.70 18.93 -9.01
CA GLN A 208 -1.47 20.13 -8.71
C GLN A 208 -2.56 19.87 -7.68
N ASP A 209 -3.21 18.70 -7.71
CA ASP A 209 -4.22 18.31 -6.72
C ASP A 209 -3.60 18.08 -5.33
N LEU A 210 -2.33 17.64 -5.29
CA LEU A 210 -1.59 17.43 -4.05
C LEU A 210 -0.97 18.71 -3.49
N ARG A 211 -0.63 19.66 -4.36
CA ARG A 211 0.16 20.86 -4.00
C ARG A 211 -0.42 21.68 -2.83
N PRO A 212 -1.74 21.86 -2.66
CA PRO A 212 -2.30 22.56 -1.50
C PRO A 212 -2.11 21.83 -0.16
N ASN A 213 -2.01 20.50 -0.20
CA ASN A 213 -1.91 19.62 0.96
C ASN A 213 -0.45 19.33 1.37
N ILE A 214 0.50 19.70 0.51
CA ILE A 214 1.94 19.59 0.79
C ILE A 214 2.38 20.84 1.56
N LYS A 215 2.72 20.68 2.83
CA LYS A 215 3.27 21.77 3.66
C LYS A 215 4.45 22.44 2.93
N GLN A 216 4.34 23.74 2.68
CA GLN A 216 5.49 24.55 2.29
C GLN A 216 6.52 24.52 3.42
N SER A 217 7.64 23.85 3.22
CA SER A 217 8.78 23.99 4.12
C SER A 217 9.46 25.33 3.84
N VAL A 218 9.02 26.38 4.53
CA VAL A 218 9.84 27.60 4.62
C VAL A 218 11.02 27.26 5.51
N VAL A 219 12.09 26.75 4.89
CA VAL A 219 13.41 26.67 5.53
C VAL A 219 13.87 28.10 5.75
N ARG A 220 13.64 28.66 6.94
CA ARG A 220 14.43 29.77 7.45
C ARG A 220 15.32 29.26 8.56
N TYR A 221 16.61 29.23 8.24
CA TYR A 221 17.70 28.98 9.18
C TYR A 221 17.55 29.84 10.44
N GLY A 222 17.74 29.18 11.59
CA GLY A 222 18.02 29.85 12.85
C GLY A 222 16.80 30.37 13.61
N LYS A 223 16.10 29.48 14.33
CA LYS A 223 15.64 29.75 15.71
C LYS A 223 15.15 28.46 16.37
N LYS A 224 15.68 28.19 17.56
CA LYS A 224 15.27 27.10 18.45
C LYS A 224 13.83 27.33 18.94
N THR A 225 13.16 26.21 19.25
CA THR A 225 11.97 26.07 20.12
C THR A 225 10.71 26.84 19.70
N GLY A 226 9.94 26.22 18.79
CA GLY A 226 8.58 26.63 18.38
C GLY A 226 7.98 25.72 17.30
N ILE A 227 8.86 24.98 16.59
CA ILE A 227 8.49 24.04 15.52
C ILE A 227 7.62 22.90 16.03
N ARG A 228 7.90 22.33 17.21
CA ARG A 228 7.10 21.23 17.75
C ARG A 228 5.66 21.67 18.07
N GLU A 229 5.47 22.85 18.65
CA GLU A 229 4.12 23.40 18.90
C GLU A 229 3.44 23.89 17.63
N THR A 230 4.17 24.43 16.64
CA THR A 230 3.57 24.85 15.35
C THR A 230 3.18 23.63 14.52
N ILE A 231 3.97 22.56 14.55
CA ILE A 231 3.64 21.26 13.97
C ILE A 231 2.44 20.66 14.70
N LYS A 232 2.43 20.69 16.04
CA LYS A 232 1.30 20.21 16.86
C LYS A 232 0.02 21.02 16.60
N LYS A 233 0.08 22.35 16.54
CA LYS A 233 -1.05 23.22 16.19
C LYS A 233 -1.52 23.00 14.75
N ALA A 234 -0.62 22.73 13.81
CA ALA A 234 -0.97 22.39 12.43
C ALA A 234 -1.50 20.95 12.27
N LEU A 235 -1.20 20.05 13.21
CA LEU A 235 -1.83 18.72 13.32
C LEU A 235 -3.20 18.83 14.00
N ASP A 236 -3.31 19.64 15.05
CA ASP A 236 -4.52 19.88 15.85
C ASP A 236 -5.58 20.73 15.11
N LEU A 237 -5.20 21.52 14.10
CA LEU A 237 -6.10 22.39 13.30
C LEU A 237 -6.62 21.73 12.00
N GLY A 238 -6.40 20.43 11.78
CA GLY A 238 -7.13 19.65 10.77
C GLY A 238 -6.91 19.97 9.29
N GLY A 239 -5.92 20.79 8.94
CA GLY A 239 -5.59 21.12 7.55
C GLY A 239 -4.56 20.16 6.93
N VAL A 240 -4.97 18.92 6.67
CA VAL A 240 -4.36 17.90 5.78
C VAL A 240 -2.81 17.83 5.78
N THR A 241 -2.23 16.86 6.52
CA THR A 241 -0.77 16.75 6.72
C THR A 241 -0.14 15.37 6.50
N THR A 242 -0.91 14.36 6.07
CA THR A 242 -0.45 12.97 5.82
C THR A 242 -0.96 12.48 4.47
N LEU A 243 -0.28 11.46 3.89
CA LEU A 243 -0.69 10.83 2.62
C LEU A 243 -2.12 10.26 2.66
N GLU A 244 -2.61 9.90 3.84
CA GLU A 244 -3.99 9.46 4.12
C GLU A 244 -5.06 10.50 3.76
N ASN A 245 -4.64 11.75 3.56
CA ASN A 245 -5.52 12.91 3.57
C ASN A 245 -5.55 13.60 2.17
N ILE A 246 -5.04 12.91 1.15
CA ILE A 246 -4.92 13.39 -0.24
C ILE A 246 -6.25 13.59 -0.97
N LYS A 247 -7.37 13.15 -0.40
CA LYS A 247 -8.70 13.67 -0.73
C LYS A 247 -9.35 14.13 0.57
N GLY A 248 -9.99 15.29 0.53
CA GLY A 248 -10.54 16.01 1.69
C GLY A 248 -11.60 15.30 2.53
N ASP A 249 -11.77 13.98 2.37
CA ASP A 249 -12.66 13.11 3.14
C ASP A 249 -11.96 11.82 3.64
N GLY A 250 -10.62 11.72 3.55
CA GLY A 250 -9.85 10.59 4.11
C GLY A 250 -9.93 9.29 3.33
N HIS A 251 -10.16 9.34 2.02
CA HIS A 251 -10.31 8.15 1.17
C HIS A 251 -9.07 7.84 0.35
N ASP A 252 -8.75 6.54 0.26
CA ASP A 252 -7.77 6.01 -0.67
C ASP A 252 -8.11 6.38 -2.12
N THR A 253 -7.11 6.27 -2.97
CA THR A 253 -7.21 6.67 -4.37
C THR A 253 -7.30 5.41 -5.22
N MET A 254 -8.10 5.41 -6.30
CA MET A 254 -8.18 4.22 -7.17
C MET A 254 -6.81 3.68 -7.61
N PRO A 255 -5.79 4.52 -7.90
CA PRO A 255 -4.47 3.99 -8.20
C PRO A 255 -3.76 3.27 -7.04
N LEU A 256 -3.94 3.73 -5.79
CA LEU A 256 -3.43 3.05 -4.59
C LEU A 256 -4.19 1.75 -4.37
N THR A 257 -5.53 1.81 -4.30
CA THR A 257 -6.38 0.63 -4.09
C THR A 257 -6.12 -0.41 -5.17
N TRP A 258 -5.98 -0.01 -6.43
CA TRP A 258 -5.68 -0.98 -7.48
C TRP A 258 -4.33 -1.69 -7.28
N LEU A 259 -3.28 -0.98 -6.85
CA LEU A 259 -2.00 -1.63 -6.54
C LEU A 259 -2.12 -2.55 -5.32
N HIS A 260 -2.85 -2.13 -4.30
CA HIS A 260 -3.18 -2.91 -3.13
C HIS A 260 -3.87 -4.23 -3.52
N GLU A 261 -4.97 -4.15 -4.28
CA GLU A 261 -5.71 -5.32 -4.77
C GLU A 261 -4.86 -6.21 -5.69
N MET A 262 -4.06 -5.62 -6.57
CA MET A 262 -3.14 -6.39 -7.41
C MET A 262 -2.13 -7.19 -6.58
N HIS A 263 -1.73 -6.69 -5.41
CA HIS A 263 -0.84 -7.43 -4.52
C HIS A 263 -1.53 -8.68 -3.97
N HIS A 264 -2.76 -8.58 -3.46
CA HIS A 264 -3.55 -9.74 -3.05
C HIS A 264 -3.69 -10.75 -4.19
N LEU A 265 -3.98 -10.28 -5.39
CA LEU A 265 -4.16 -11.15 -6.56
C LEU A 265 -2.89 -11.92 -6.92
N ILE A 266 -1.76 -11.20 -7.04
CA ILE A 266 -0.49 -11.70 -7.55
C ILE A 266 0.23 -12.57 -6.51
N LYS A 267 0.16 -12.18 -5.24
CA LYS A 267 0.92 -12.80 -4.15
C LYS A 267 0.07 -13.69 -3.24
N LYS A 268 -1.25 -13.67 -3.38
CA LYS A 268 -2.20 -14.35 -2.47
C LYS A 268 -1.94 -13.97 -1.01
N SER A 269 -1.51 -12.73 -0.80
CA SER A 269 -1.28 -12.16 0.53
C SER A 269 -2.60 -11.75 1.17
N ILE A 270 -2.59 -11.61 2.49
CA ILE A 270 -3.63 -10.94 3.26
C ILE A 270 -3.09 -9.61 3.81
N ASP A 271 -3.98 -8.71 4.19
CA ASP A 271 -3.61 -7.50 4.90
C ASP A 271 -2.95 -7.84 6.23
N GLN A 272 -1.87 -7.13 6.52
CA GLN A 272 -1.11 -7.36 7.73
C GLN A 272 -1.77 -6.64 8.91
N PRO A 273 -1.79 -7.23 10.11
CA PRO A 273 -2.33 -6.55 11.27
C PRO A 273 -1.47 -5.35 11.66
N ALA A 274 -2.13 -4.22 11.86
CA ALA A 274 -1.56 -2.95 12.24
C ALA A 274 -0.90 -3.01 13.61
N VAL A 275 0.17 -2.22 13.74
CA VAL A 275 0.89 -2.04 14.98
C VAL A 275 1.05 -0.55 15.27
N ASP A 276 1.12 -0.19 16.55
CA ASP A 276 1.48 1.16 16.99
C ASP A 276 2.97 1.46 16.78
N GLU A 277 3.42 2.63 17.23
CA GLU A 277 4.82 3.03 17.10
C GLU A 277 5.76 2.08 17.88
N GLU A 278 5.27 1.45 18.94
CA GLU A 278 6.01 0.50 19.77
C GLU A 278 6.03 -0.93 19.19
N GLY A 279 5.30 -1.18 18.10
CA GLY A 279 5.19 -2.51 17.47
C GLY A 279 4.10 -3.40 18.10
N LYS A 280 3.27 -2.84 19.00
CA LYS A 280 2.16 -3.57 19.60
C LYS A 280 0.96 -3.55 18.67
N LYS A 281 0.31 -4.72 18.53
CA LYS A 281 -0.86 -4.90 17.67
C LYS A 281 -2.03 -4.01 18.10
N LEU A 282 -2.68 -3.42 17.11
CA LEU A 282 -3.91 -2.66 17.27
C LEU A 282 -5.13 -3.56 17.04
N THR A 283 -6.14 -3.41 17.88
CA THR A 283 -7.40 -4.15 17.78
C THR A 283 -8.59 -3.19 17.83
N LYS A 284 -9.71 -3.61 17.22
CA LYS A 284 -10.98 -2.90 17.26
C LYS A 284 -12.14 -3.89 17.37
N ALA A 285 -13.26 -3.43 17.93
CA ALA A 285 -14.51 -4.18 17.85
C ALA A 285 -14.94 -4.28 16.37
N LYS A 286 -15.22 -5.49 15.90
CA LYS A 286 -15.75 -5.77 14.57
C LYS A 286 -16.93 -6.72 14.71
N GLY A 287 -18.03 -6.42 14.02
CA GLY A 287 -19.17 -7.34 13.95
C GLY A 287 -18.81 -8.57 13.12
N VAL A 288 -18.59 -9.71 13.79
CA VAL A 288 -18.26 -11.03 13.22
C VAL A 288 -19.52 -11.91 13.26
N TYR A 289 -19.77 -12.64 12.18
CA TYR A 289 -20.90 -13.58 12.15
C TYR A 289 -20.54 -14.86 12.91
N VAL A 290 -21.34 -15.19 13.92
CA VAL A 290 -21.21 -16.41 14.71
C VAL A 290 -22.20 -17.44 14.18
N ALA A 291 -21.70 -18.40 13.41
CA ALA A 291 -22.48 -19.41 12.70
C ALA A 291 -23.41 -20.20 13.62
N GLU A 292 -22.90 -20.64 14.78
CA GLU A 292 -23.62 -21.47 15.75
C GLU A 292 -24.84 -20.77 16.34
N ARG A 293 -24.79 -19.43 16.41
CA ARG A 293 -25.87 -18.58 16.94
C ARG A 293 -26.64 -17.85 15.83
N SER A 294 -26.22 -18.01 14.58
CA SER A 294 -26.81 -17.37 13.40
C SER A 294 -27.00 -15.85 13.56
N GLN A 295 -26.04 -15.18 14.18
CA GLN A 295 -26.10 -13.74 14.46
C GLN A 295 -24.74 -13.06 14.38
N TYR A 296 -24.74 -11.75 14.17
CA TYR A 296 -23.55 -10.92 14.25
C TYR A 296 -23.27 -10.50 15.68
N GLU A 297 -22.03 -10.65 16.11
CA GLU A 297 -21.57 -10.26 17.44
C GLU A 297 -20.31 -9.41 17.35
N GLU A 298 -20.19 -8.45 18.26
CA GLU A 298 -18.96 -7.69 18.39
C GLU A 298 -17.88 -8.59 18.99
N GLN A 299 -16.78 -8.75 18.24
CA GLN A 299 -15.58 -9.42 18.71
C GLN A 299 -14.39 -8.50 18.47
N GLU A 300 -13.37 -8.66 19.31
CA GLU A 300 -12.09 -8.00 19.12
C GLU A 300 -11.40 -8.60 17.89
N ALA A 301 -11.11 -7.75 16.90
CA ALA A 301 -10.41 -8.13 15.68
C ALA A 301 -9.18 -7.24 15.48
N GLU A 302 -8.14 -7.78 14.86
CA GLU A 302 -6.96 -7.00 14.50
C GLU A 302 -7.33 -5.90 13.50
N VAL A 303 -6.80 -4.70 13.71
CA VAL A 303 -6.89 -3.60 12.76
C VAL A 303 -5.98 -3.93 11.58
N GLU A 304 -6.45 -3.73 10.34
CA GLU A 304 -5.65 -3.93 9.14
C GLU A 304 -4.69 -2.74 8.94
N SER A 305 -3.49 -2.98 8.42
CA SER A 305 -2.45 -1.95 8.20
C SER A 305 -2.74 -1.10 6.96
N TYR A 306 -3.82 -0.33 7.02
CA TYR A 306 -4.18 0.64 5.99
C TYR A 306 -3.70 2.04 6.36
N GLY A 307 -3.33 2.82 5.35
CA GLY A 307 -2.83 4.16 5.54
C GLY A 307 -1.33 4.20 5.77
N TYR A 308 -0.78 5.37 5.52
CA TYR A 308 0.66 5.59 5.51
C TYR A 308 1.29 5.35 6.88
N GLU A 309 0.67 5.86 7.95
CA GLU A 309 1.23 5.76 9.30
C GLU A 309 1.35 4.29 9.73
N LEU A 310 0.28 3.52 9.55
CA LEU A 310 0.25 2.10 9.90
C LEU A 310 1.23 1.29 9.04
N CYS A 311 1.37 1.61 7.76
CA CYS A 311 2.39 0.98 6.90
C CYS A 311 3.82 1.20 7.42
N ARG A 312 4.15 2.39 7.91
CA ARG A 312 5.48 2.68 8.48
C ARG A 312 5.70 2.00 9.82
N ASN A 313 4.69 1.96 10.67
CA ASN A 313 4.78 1.28 11.95
C ASN A 313 5.00 -0.21 11.70
N LEU A 314 4.25 -0.79 10.77
CA LEU A 314 4.45 -2.16 10.31
C LEU A 314 5.83 -2.40 9.69
N ALA A 315 6.42 -1.42 9.01
CA ALA A 315 7.78 -1.56 8.49
C ALA A 315 8.79 -1.95 9.57
N ARG A 316 8.60 -1.50 10.82
CA ARG A 316 9.47 -1.83 11.96
C ARG A 316 9.53 -3.34 12.25
N GLU A 317 8.53 -4.09 11.80
CA GLU A 317 8.43 -5.55 11.87
C GLU A 317 9.15 -6.27 10.70
N GLY A 318 9.95 -5.53 9.91
CA GLY A 318 10.79 -6.07 8.84
C GLY A 318 9.99 -6.62 7.67
N VAL A 319 10.00 -7.95 7.49
CA VAL A 319 9.36 -8.65 6.35
C VAL A 319 7.87 -8.30 6.23
N ARG A 320 7.18 -8.06 7.34
CA ARG A 320 5.74 -7.73 7.32
C ARG A 320 5.46 -6.44 6.56
N GLY A 321 6.34 -5.44 6.64
CA GLY A 321 6.24 -4.22 5.84
C GLY A 321 6.42 -4.48 4.34
N MET A 322 7.28 -5.42 3.96
CA MET A 322 7.54 -5.77 2.55
C MET A 322 6.42 -6.57 1.88
N ILE A 323 5.61 -7.30 2.65
CA ILE A 323 4.49 -8.12 2.15
C ILE A 323 3.13 -7.46 2.33
N ASN A 324 3.08 -6.29 2.96
CA ASN A 324 1.83 -5.54 3.13
C ASN A 324 1.46 -4.87 1.79
N PRO A 325 0.27 -5.16 1.23
CA PRO A 325 -0.20 -4.56 -0.01
C PRO A 325 -0.09 -3.02 -0.01
N ASP A 326 -0.48 -2.41 1.10
CA ASP A 326 -0.60 -0.97 1.21
C ASP A 326 0.77 -0.27 1.32
N SER A 327 1.75 -0.91 1.98
CA SER A 327 3.13 -0.42 2.01
C SER A 327 3.74 -0.33 0.60
N LEU A 328 3.43 -1.30 -0.26
CA LEU A 328 3.84 -1.30 -1.65
C LEU A 328 3.08 -0.23 -2.45
N ALA A 329 1.76 -0.14 -2.31
CA ALA A 329 0.97 0.89 -2.98
C ALA A 329 1.49 2.31 -2.68
N PHE A 330 1.73 2.62 -1.40
CA PHE A 330 2.26 3.91 -0.98
C PHE A 330 3.72 4.15 -1.39
N PHE A 331 4.59 3.14 -1.37
CA PHE A 331 5.93 3.28 -1.92
C PHE A 331 5.86 3.65 -3.40
N ALA A 332 5.00 2.98 -4.18
CA ALA A 332 4.86 3.24 -5.60
C ALA A 332 4.36 4.65 -5.89
N LEU A 333 3.39 5.14 -5.10
CA LEU A 333 2.92 6.51 -5.16
C LEU A 333 4.04 7.52 -4.89
N ALA A 334 4.86 7.27 -3.87
CA ALA A 334 6.01 8.11 -3.55
C ALA A 334 7.08 8.11 -4.65
N MET A 335 7.24 6.99 -5.37
CA MET A 335 8.15 6.93 -6.52
C MET A 335 7.61 7.71 -7.73
N PHE A 336 6.30 7.72 -7.92
CA PHE A 336 5.65 8.46 -9.00
C PHE A 336 5.71 9.99 -8.81
N PHE A 337 5.61 10.47 -7.57
CA PHE A 337 5.80 11.89 -7.24
C PHE A 337 7.24 12.15 -6.80
N ASP A 338 8.14 12.15 -7.78
CA ASP A 338 9.59 12.15 -7.58
C ASP A 338 10.19 13.49 -7.12
N GLU A 339 9.42 14.57 -7.16
CA GLU A 339 9.86 15.90 -6.77
C GLU A 339 9.93 16.08 -5.25
N HIS A 340 9.50 15.08 -4.47
CA HIS A 340 9.40 15.13 -3.01
C HIS A 340 10.10 13.95 -2.33
N ASP A 341 10.61 14.21 -1.13
CA ASP A 341 11.05 13.20 -0.16
C ASP A 341 9.86 12.79 0.70
N TRP A 342 9.54 11.50 0.65
CA TRP A 342 8.40 10.92 1.36
C TRP A 342 8.81 10.16 2.61
N SER A 343 10.09 10.05 2.95
CA SER A 343 10.62 9.19 4.03
C SER A 343 10.13 9.49 5.45
N ARG A 344 9.31 10.52 5.66
CA ARG A 344 8.97 11.06 6.99
C ARG A 344 7.52 10.95 7.42
N GLY A 345 6.62 10.35 6.65
CA GLY A 345 5.17 10.43 6.96
C GLY A 345 4.37 11.29 5.99
N PHE A 346 5.06 12.18 5.27
CA PHE A 346 4.47 13.23 4.47
C PHE A 346 5.47 13.72 3.40
N ALA A 347 4.96 14.29 2.32
CA ALA A 347 5.78 14.90 1.28
C ALA A 347 6.57 16.11 1.81
N MET A 348 7.87 16.12 1.55
CA MET A 348 8.73 17.26 1.80
C MET A 348 9.51 17.63 0.53
N PRO A 349 9.91 18.90 0.36
CA PRO A 349 10.87 19.26 -0.67
C PRO A 349 12.18 18.48 -0.51
N LEU A 350 12.80 18.11 -1.64
CA LEU A 350 14.08 17.41 -1.64
C LEU A 350 15.14 18.19 -0.86
N LYS A 351 15.92 17.48 -0.03
CA LYS A 351 17.03 18.09 0.69
C LYS A 351 18.03 18.69 -0.29
N LYS A 352 18.32 19.98 -0.15
CA LYS A 352 19.55 20.54 -0.69
C LYS A 352 20.72 19.96 0.12
N PRO A 353 21.84 19.55 -0.51
CA PRO A 353 22.99 19.13 0.25
C PRO A 353 23.42 20.29 1.15
N TRP A 354 23.63 20.01 2.44
CA TRP A 354 24.15 21.04 3.33
C TRP A 354 25.63 21.21 3.07
N PHE A 355 26.01 22.37 2.55
CA PHE A 355 27.39 22.82 2.39
C PHE A 355 27.63 23.82 3.51
N GLY A 356 27.95 23.32 4.72
CA GLY A 356 28.22 24.20 5.85
C GLY A 356 29.30 25.22 5.48
N ASP A 357 29.09 26.49 5.84
CA ASP A 357 30.18 27.45 5.90
C ASP A 357 31.18 26.89 6.93
N SER A 358 32.48 26.88 6.62
CA SER A 358 33.55 26.20 7.38
C SER A 358 33.73 26.69 8.83
N ARG A 359 32.87 27.59 9.29
CA ARG A 359 32.82 28.15 10.64
C ARG A 359 31.98 27.34 11.63
N ASP A 360 31.10 26.44 11.17
CA ASP A 360 30.22 25.65 12.07
C ASP A 360 30.82 24.31 12.56
N ILE A 361 31.98 23.91 12.06
CA ILE A 361 32.63 22.63 12.43
C ILE A 361 33.22 22.65 13.86
N ARG A 362 33.41 23.82 14.49
CA ARG A 362 33.97 23.91 15.85
C ARG A 362 32.99 23.61 16.99
N ARG A 363 31.71 23.30 16.72
CA ARG A 363 30.70 23.11 17.80
C ARG A 363 30.17 21.68 18.01
N LEU A 364 30.65 20.69 17.24
CA LEU A 364 30.29 19.28 17.45
C LEU A 364 31.38 18.46 18.15
N GLY A 365 32.41 19.13 18.68
CA GLY A 365 33.57 18.50 19.33
C GLY A 365 33.49 18.27 20.84
N ASP A 366 32.42 18.70 21.52
CA ASP A 366 32.32 18.57 22.99
C ASP A 366 30.92 18.12 23.41
N THR A 367 30.72 16.81 23.47
CA THR A 367 29.92 16.12 24.50
C THR A 367 30.28 14.64 24.42
N ARG A 368 31.19 14.22 25.31
CA ARG A 368 31.34 12.83 25.76
C ARG A 368 30.33 12.55 26.86
#